data_AF-A0A520XK56-F1
#
_entry.id   AF-A0A520XK56-F1
#
_cell.length_a   1.000
_cell.length_b   1.000
_cell.length_c   1.000
_cell.angle_alpha   90.00
_cell.angle_beta   90.00
_cell.angle_gamma   90.00
#
_symmetry.space_group_name_H-M   'P 1'
#
loop_
_entity.id
_entity.type
_entity.pdbx_description
1 polymer ?
#
loop_
_entity_poly.entity_id
_entity_poly.type
_entity_poly.pdbx_seq_one_letter_code
_entity_poly.pdbx_strand_id
1 'polypeptide(L)'
;MTMTDPNAIDVNDPDRILEITRANVDPDEVVHAVKDNADALFTWDYTKGQRAALDKLYEKAKTSQWNGTTDLPWDTDVDLERFEPTLDPLEQAYYFDNPDSPINHMDEKTKDELNMESFKWLLSQFLHGEQGALLCTAKIVETVPWIDAKYYAATQVVDEARHVEVFSRYITEKLDGGYGINTHLGVLLDDIINDSRWDMTYLGM
;
A
#
# COMPACT_ATOMS: atom_id res chain seq x y z
N MET A 1 -44.78 7.05 8.16
CA MET A 1 -44.53 5.92 7.24
C MET A 1 -43.07 5.99 6.87
N THR A 2 -42.20 5.43 7.73
CA THR A 2 -40.78 5.28 7.43
C THR A 2 -40.67 4.22 6.34
N MET A 3 -40.15 4.60 5.18
CA MET A 3 -39.75 3.62 4.17
C MET A 3 -38.55 2.87 4.74
N THR A 4 -38.78 1.67 5.28
CA THR A 4 -37.72 0.68 5.42
C THR A 4 -37.48 0.12 4.04
N ASP A 5 -36.42 0.57 3.38
CA ASP A 5 -35.92 -0.05 2.16
C ASP A 5 -35.67 -1.54 2.45
N PRO A 6 -36.32 -2.48 1.74
CA PRO A 6 -36.06 -3.91 1.90
C PRO A 6 -34.63 -4.31 1.48
N ASN A 7 -33.87 -3.39 0.86
CA ASN A 7 -32.44 -3.51 0.59
C ASN A 7 -31.57 -2.68 1.55
N ALA A 8 -32.11 -2.17 2.65
CA ALA A 8 -31.31 -1.50 3.67
C ALA A 8 -30.29 -2.49 4.23
N ILE A 9 -29.03 -2.28 3.84
CA ILE A 9 -27.89 -3.07 4.31
C ILE A 9 -27.78 -2.84 5.82
N ASP A 10 -27.96 -3.89 6.61
CA ASP A 10 -27.64 -3.84 8.04
C ASP A 10 -26.12 -3.83 8.18
N VAL A 11 -25.57 -2.63 8.41
CA VAL A 11 -24.14 -2.42 8.59
C VAL A 11 -23.59 -3.10 9.85
N ASN A 12 -24.46 -3.58 10.75
CA ASN A 12 -24.10 -4.31 11.95
C ASN A 12 -24.33 -5.83 11.83
N ASP A 13 -24.66 -6.35 10.64
CA ASP A 13 -24.81 -7.79 10.42
C ASP A 13 -23.45 -8.50 10.64
N PRO A 14 -23.31 -9.31 11.70
CA PRO A 14 -22.04 -9.96 12.02
C PRO A 14 -21.62 -10.96 10.96
N ASP A 15 -22.55 -11.64 10.28
CA ASP A 15 -22.20 -12.61 9.24
C ASP A 15 -21.64 -11.90 8.01
N ARG A 16 -22.21 -10.74 7.66
CA ARG A 16 -21.72 -9.91 6.56
C ARG A 16 -20.41 -9.20 6.90
N ILE A 17 -20.28 -8.68 8.11
CA ILE A 17 -19.02 -8.15 8.62
C ILE A 17 -17.97 -9.25 8.52
N LEU A 18 -18.23 -10.45 9.03
CA LEU A 18 -17.30 -11.58 8.94
C LEU A 18 -17.01 -12.00 7.49
N GLU A 19 -17.98 -11.91 6.58
CA GLU A 19 -17.76 -12.21 5.15
C GLU A 19 -16.80 -11.20 4.49
N ILE A 20 -16.94 -9.90 4.79
CA ILE A 20 -16.07 -8.84 4.26
C ILE A 20 -14.72 -8.78 5.00
N THR A 21 -14.72 -9.06 6.29
CA THR A 21 -13.54 -9.02 7.18
C THR A 21 -12.77 -10.32 7.25
N ARG A 22 -13.16 -11.36 6.48
CA ARG A 22 -12.29 -12.51 6.23
C ARG A 22 -11.02 -11.98 5.58
N ALA A 23 -10.02 -11.74 6.42
CA ALA A 23 -8.68 -11.38 6.04
C ALA A 23 -8.12 -12.59 5.28
N ASN A 24 -8.12 -12.47 3.95
CA ASN A 24 -7.63 -13.47 3.00
C ASN A 24 -8.44 -14.77 2.98
N VAL A 25 -8.98 -15.12 1.81
CA VAL A 25 -9.70 -16.39 1.60
C VAL A 25 -8.77 -17.59 1.84
N ASP A 26 -7.48 -17.40 1.58
CA ASP A 26 -6.40 -18.32 1.92
C ASP A 26 -5.27 -17.53 2.62
N PRO A 27 -5.13 -17.63 3.96
CA PRO A 27 -4.09 -16.91 4.69
C PRO A 27 -2.69 -17.46 4.44
N ASP A 28 -2.57 -18.66 3.86
CA ASP A 28 -1.30 -19.30 3.53
C ASP A 28 -0.94 -19.11 2.04
N GLU A 29 -1.71 -18.31 1.29
CA GLU A 29 -1.44 -18.00 -0.11
C GLU A 29 -0.09 -17.26 -0.24
N VAL A 30 0.88 -17.93 -0.85
CA VAL A 30 2.20 -17.36 -1.12
C VAL A 30 2.24 -16.65 -2.49
N VAL A 31 1.38 -17.07 -3.42
CA VAL A 31 1.35 -16.55 -4.79
C VAL A 31 -0.09 -16.29 -5.20
N HIS A 32 -0.40 -15.01 -5.37
CA HIS A 32 -1.67 -14.55 -5.92
C HIS A 32 -1.52 -14.21 -7.40
N ALA A 33 -2.37 -14.78 -8.26
CA ALA A 33 -2.27 -14.60 -9.71
C ALA A 33 -3.40 -13.73 -10.25
N VAL A 34 -3.04 -12.55 -10.79
CA VAL A 34 -3.97 -11.66 -11.50
C VAL A 34 -3.67 -11.71 -12.99
N LYS A 35 -4.72 -11.76 -13.81
CA LYS A 35 -4.57 -11.73 -15.27
C LYS A 35 -4.28 -10.31 -15.74
N ASP A 36 -3.21 -10.13 -16.51
CA ASP A 36 -2.99 -8.90 -17.26
C ASP A 36 -3.72 -8.98 -18.62
N ASN A 37 -4.62 -8.03 -18.89
CA ASN A 37 -5.37 -7.94 -20.15
C ASN A 37 -4.87 -6.82 -21.09
N ALA A 38 -3.68 -6.27 -20.86
CA ALA A 38 -3.08 -5.24 -21.71
C ALA A 38 -2.11 -5.85 -22.74
N ASP A 39 -1.98 -5.19 -23.89
CA ASP A 39 -0.97 -5.54 -24.89
C ASP A 39 0.40 -4.96 -24.51
N ALA A 40 1.46 -5.74 -24.74
CA ALA A 40 2.83 -5.26 -24.66
C ALA A 40 3.15 -4.32 -25.84
N LEU A 41 3.51 -3.07 -25.56
CA LEU A 41 3.79 -2.06 -26.59
C LEU A 41 5.29 -1.74 -26.69
N PHE A 42 5.87 -2.02 -27.85
CA PHE A 42 7.19 -1.50 -28.22
C PHE A 42 7.08 -0.08 -28.78
N THR A 43 7.85 0.85 -28.22
CA THR A 43 7.95 2.23 -28.73
C THR A 43 9.25 2.41 -29.50
N TRP A 44 9.14 2.58 -30.82
CA TRP A 44 10.30 2.77 -31.70
C TRP A 44 10.70 4.24 -31.91
N ASP A 45 9.88 5.19 -31.43
CA ASP A 45 10.27 6.60 -31.35
C ASP A 45 11.04 6.83 -30.05
N TYR A 46 12.36 7.00 -30.19
CA TYR A 46 13.28 7.26 -29.07
C TYR A 46 13.54 8.75 -28.84
N THR A 47 12.73 9.63 -29.44
CA THR A 47 12.86 11.08 -29.25
C THR A 47 12.54 11.44 -27.80
N LYS A 48 13.59 11.61 -27.01
CA LYS A 48 13.52 11.94 -25.59
C LYS A 48 13.09 13.38 -25.37
N GLY A 49 12.31 13.63 -24.31
CA GLY A 49 11.93 14.97 -23.87
C GLY A 49 10.69 15.55 -24.57
N GLN A 50 9.98 14.75 -25.37
CA GLN A 50 8.64 15.09 -25.85
C GLN A 50 7.68 15.36 -24.67
N ARG A 51 7.97 14.74 -23.52
CA ARG A 51 7.31 14.97 -22.23
C ARG A 51 8.33 15.46 -21.20
N ALA A 52 8.68 16.74 -21.29
CA ALA A 52 9.69 17.39 -20.43
C ALA A 52 9.49 17.17 -18.92
N ALA A 53 8.25 17.04 -18.43
CA ALA A 53 7.99 16.74 -17.02
C ALA A 53 8.46 15.33 -16.61
N LEU A 54 8.18 14.32 -17.44
CA LEU A 54 8.62 12.94 -17.19
C LEU A 54 10.14 12.82 -17.34
N ASP A 55 10.71 13.51 -18.33
CA ASP A 55 12.16 13.56 -18.50
C ASP A 55 12.86 14.15 -17.26
N LYS A 56 12.33 15.25 -16.71
CA LYS A 56 12.84 15.85 -15.48
C LYS A 56 12.79 14.89 -14.29
N LEU A 57 11.69 14.14 -14.15
CA LEU A 57 11.55 13.15 -13.08
C LEU A 57 12.53 11.99 -13.27
N TYR A 58 12.69 11.50 -14.50
CA TYR A 58 13.66 10.47 -14.83
C TYR A 58 15.11 10.89 -14.53
N GLU A 59 15.51 12.11 -14.93
CA GLU A 59 16.83 12.66 -14.61
C GLU A 59 17.05 12.80 -13.10
N LYS A 60 16.02 13.25 -12.36
CA LYS A 60 16.07 13.33 -10.89
C LYS A 60 16.25 11.94 -10.27
N ALA A 61 15.43 10.97 -10.67
CA ALA A 61 15.40 9.62 -10.11
C ALA A 61 16.77 8.93 -10.24
N LYS A 62 17.45 9.06 -11.39
CA LYS A 62 18.80 8.50 -11.59
C LYS A 62 19.84 8.99 -10.57
N THR A 63 19.71 10.23 -10.11
CA THR A 63 20.66 10.84 -9.16
C THR A 63 20.27 10.66 -7.71
N SER A 64 19.01 10.31 -7.43
CA SER A 64 18.44 10.22 -6.09
C SER A 64 18.20 8.77 -5.65
N GLN A 65 18.96 7.83 -6.22
CA GLN A 65 18.92 6.42 -5.80
C GLN A 65 19.60 6.23 -4.45
N TRP A 66 19.13 5.25 -3.68
CA TRP A 66 19.70 4.85 -2.39
C TRP A 66 19.72 3.33 -2.26
N ASN A 67 20.58 2.79 -1.42
CA ASN A 67 20.69 1.36 -1.16
C ASN A 67 20.08 1.02 0.19
N GLY A 68 18.99 0.24 0.18
CA GLY A 68 18.27 -0.16 1.38
C GLY A 68 19.14 -0.90 2.40
N THR A 69 20.11 -1.67 1.95
CA THR A 69 21.01 -2.43 2.82
C THR A 69 22.09 -1.56 3.47
N THR A 70 22.68 -0.60 2.74
CA THR A 70 23.87 0.13 3.21
C THR A 70 23.61 1.55 3.70
N ASP A 71 22.56 2.21 3.20
CA ASP A 71 22.34 3.64 3.46
C ASP A 71 21.44 3.84 4.70
N LEU A 72 20.79 2.78 5.18
CA LEU A 72 20.00 2.77 6.41
C LEU A 72 20.79 2.15 7.58
N PRO A 73 20.77 2.78 8.77
CA PRO A 73 21.49 2.28 9.95
C PRO A 73 20.70 1.18 10.67
N TRP A 74 20.62 -0.01 10.10
CA TRP A 74 19.81 -1.14 10.61
C TRP A 74 20.16 -1.59 12.03
N ASP A 75 21.39 -1.35 12.50
CA ASP A 75 21.80 -1.67 13.88
C ASP A 75 21.19 -0.72 14.93
N THR A 76 20.47 0.32 14.50
CA THR A 76 19.76 1.22 15.42
C THR A 76 18.61 0.48 16.08
N ASP A 77 18.61 0.44 17.41
CA ASP A 77 17.49 -0.08 18.19
C ASP A 77 16.28 0.85 18.09
N VAL A 78 15.11 0.25 17.90
CA VAL A 78 13.83 0.97 17.87
C VAL A 78 13.11 0.68 19.18
N ASP A 79 12.90 1.72 19.99
CA ASP A 79 12.15 1.63 21.25
C ASP A 79 10.65 1.63 20.96
N LEU A 80 10.10 0.43 20.77
CA LEU A 80 8.68 0.23 20.51
C LEU A 80 7.80 0.59 21.72
N GLU A 81 8.32 0.48 22.94
CA GLU A 81 7.57 0.81 24.17
C GLU A 81 7.34 2.32 24.33
N ARG A 82 8.12 3.14 23.62
CA ARG A 82 7.96 4.60 23.55
C ARG A 82 7.37 5.09 22.24
N PHE A 83 6.81 4.18 21.44
CA PHE A 83 6.15 4.57 20.21
C PHE A 83 4.89 5.37 20.52
N GLU A 84 4.95 6.68 20.31
CA GLU A 84 3.78 7.56 20.34
C GLU A 84 3.35 7.82 18.89
N PRO A 85 2.23 7.23 18.41
CA PRO A 85 1.74 7.54 17.09
C PRO A 85 1.40 9.03 17.00
N THR A 86 1.79 9.66 15.89
CA THR A 86 1.30 11.01 15.60
C THR A 86 -0.14 10.88 15.12
N LEU A 87 -1.08 11.06 16.03
CA LEU A 87 -2.51 11.07 15.70
C LEU A 87 -2.91 12.45 15.19
N ASP A 88 -3.81 12.46 14.21
CA ASP A 88 -4.50 13.70 13.85
C ASP A 88 -5.32 14.19 15.07
N PRO A 89 -5.34 15.50 15.37
CA PRO A 89 -6.11 16.02 16.51
C PRO A 89 -7.60 15.64 16.51
N LEU A 90 -8.22 15.45 15.33
CA LEU A 90 -9.59 15.01 15.23
C LEU A 90 -9.73 13.52 15.56
N GLU A 91 -8.77 12.69 15.16
CA GLU A 91 -8.76 11.27 15.51
C GLU A 91 -8.57 11.07 17.01
N GLN A 92 -7.65 11.84 17.63
CA GLN A 92 -7.46 11.82 19.07
C GLN A 92 -8.76 12.20 19.81
N ALA A 93 -9.40 13.29 19.40
CA ALA A 93 -10.66 13.73 19.98
C ALA A 93 -11.79 12.70 19.80
N TYR A 94 -11.83 12.02 18.66
CA TYR A 94 -12.90 11.07 18.33
C TYR A 94 -12.75 9.71 19.01
N TYR A 95 -11.52 9.17 19.07
CA TYR A 95 -11.27 7.82 19.57
C TYR A 95 -10.80 7.79 21.02
N PHE A 96 -9.89 8.68 21.43
CA PHE A 96 -9.22 8.59 22.73
C PHE A 96 -9.85 9.48 23.79
N ASP A 97 -10.30 10.69 23.44
CA ASP A 97 -10.90 11.63 24.39
C ASP A 97 -12.42 11.50 24.52
N ASN A 98 -13.07 10.89 23.53
CA ASN A 98 -14.52 10.73 23.48
C ASN A 98 -15.01 9.70 24.52
N PRO A 99 -15.83 10.09 25.52
CA PRO A 99 -16.35 9.16 26.52
C PRO A 99 -17.26 8.07 25.97
N ASP A 100 -17.83 8.24 24.77
CA ASP A 100 -18.64 7.21 24.11
C ASP A 100 -17.80 6.21 23.30
N SER A 101 -16.48 6.45 23.17
CA SER A 101 -15.57 5.56 22.46
C SER A 101 -15.15 4.37 23.34
N PRO A 102 -15.22 3.13 22.84
CA PRO A 102 -14.65 1.97 23.54
C PRO A 102 -13.16 2.13 23.87
N ILE A 103 -12.39 2.84 23.04
CA ILE A 103 -10.94 3.07 23.23
C ILE A 103 -10.68 3.99 24.43
N ASN A 104 -11.55 4.97 24.69
CA ASN A 104 -11.42 5.86 25.86
C ASN A 104 -11.44 5.08 27.18
N HIS A 105 -12.17 3.96 27.21
CA HIS A 105 -12.32 3.11 28.39
C HIS A 105 -11.21 2.06 28.57
N MET A 106 -10.28 1.94 27.62
CA MET A 106 -9.13 1.05 27.75
C MET A 106 -8.13 1.58 28.79
N ASP A 107 -7.40 0.69 29.46
CA ASP A 107 -6.25 1.12 30.26
C ASP A 107 -5.08 1.55 29.36
N GLU A 108 -4.13 2.30 29.92
CA GLU A 108 -3.00 2.84 29.14
C GLU A 108 -2.17 1.74 28.48
N LYS A 109 -1.96 0.62 29.17
CA LYS A 109 -1.22 -0.52 28.61
C LYS A 109 -1.91 -1.08 27.36
N THR A 110 -3.24 -1.20 27.39
CA THR A 110 -4.04 -1.69 26.26
C THR A 110 -4.04 -0.68 25.12
N LYS A 111 -4.05 0.62 25.41
CA LYS A 111 -3.91 1.67 24.38
C LYS A 111 -2.54 1.62 23.71
N ASP A 112 -1.48 1.42 24.48
CA ASP A 112 -0.12 1.29 23.95
C ASP A 112 0.01 0.05 23.05
N GLU A 113 -0.54 -1.09 23.48
CA GLU A 113 -0.62 -2.30 22.66
C GLU A 113 -1.42 -2.08 21.37
N LEU A 114 -2.58 -1.42 21.45
CA LEU A 114 -3.39 -1.06 20.27
C LEU A 114 -2.63 -0.15 19.30
N ASN A 115 -1.93 0.86 19.81
CA ASN A 115 -1.12 1.78 19.00
C ASN A 115 -0.01 1.03 18.27
N MET A 116 0.68 0.12 18.96
CA MET A 116 1.74 -0.70 18.37
C MET A 116 1.21 -1.61 17.27
N GLU A 117 0.15 -2.37 17.54
CA GLU A 117 -0.41 -3.28 16.54
C GLU A 117 -1.05 -2.52 15.36
N SER A 118 -1.63 -1.33 15.61
CA SER A 118 -2.13 -0.46 14.54
C SER A 118 -1.00 0.03 13.63
N PHE A 119 0.15 0.39 14.20
CA PHE A 119 1.33 0.78 13.44
C PHE A 119 1.92 -0.38 12.64
N LYS A 120 2.04 -1.56 13.25
CA LYS A 120 2.47 -2.79 12.57
C LYS A 120 1.53 -3.15 11.42
N TRP A 121 0.23 -3.05 11.64
CA TRP A 121 -0.78 -3.26 10.61
C TRP A 121 -0.62 -2.25 9.46
N LEU A 122 -0.49 -0.96 9.78
CA LEU A 122 -0.31 0.10 8.78
C LEU A 122 0.93 -0.13 7.91
N LEU A 123 2.09 -0.43 8.52
CA LEU A 123 3.31 -0.71 7.78
C LEU A 123 3.18 -1.97 6.91
N SER A 124 2.43 -2.98 7.38
CA SER A 124 2.14 -4.15 6.56
C SER A 124 1.30 -3.77 5.33
N GLN A 125 0.31 -2.89 5.48
CA GLN A 125 -0.46 -2.41 4.32
C GLN A 125 0.36 -1.57 3.36
N PHE A 126 1.31 -0.76 3.87
CA PHE A 126 2.29 -0.11 2.99
C PHE A 126 3.09 -1.15 2.21
N LEU A 127 3.71 -2.14 2.86
CA LEU A 127 4.44 -3.22 2.18
C LEU A 127 3.63 -3.85 1.03
N HIS A 128 2.37 -4.21 1.28
CA HIS A 128 1.49 -4.79 0.25
C HIS A 128 1.17 -3.79 -0.87
N GLY A 129 0.94 -2.53 -0.52
CA GLY A 129 0.75 -1.44 -1.47
C GLY A 129 1.97 -1.23 -2.37
N GLU A 130 3.18 -1.20 -1.80
CA GLU A 130 4.45 -1.07 -2.53
C GLU A 130 4.66 -2.25 -3.50
N GLN A 131 4.27 -3.46 -3.11
CA GLN A 131 4.30 -4.61 -4.02
C GLN A 131 3.28 -4.45 -5.17
N GLY A 132 2.10 -3.92 -4.88
CA GLY A 132 1.10 -3.55 -5.89
C GLY A 132 1.63 -2.49 -6.87
N ALA A 133 2.24 -1.43 -6.34
CA ALA A 133 2.87 -0.36 -7.12
C ALA A 133 4.03 -0.89 -7.97
N LEU A 134 4.82 -1.84 -7.46
CA LEU A 134 5.85 -2.54 -8.23
C LEU A 134 5.27 -3.23 -9.48
N LEU A 135 4.13 -3.93 -9.36
CA LEU A 135 3.46 -4.52 -10.51
C LEU A 135 2.86 -3.45 -11.44
N CYS A 136 2.26 -2.40 -10.88
CA CYS A 136 1.68 -1.30 -11.65
C CYS A 136 2.75 -0.58 -12.49
N THR A 137 3.90 -0.24 -11.90
CA THR A 137 5.02 0.37 -12.62
C THR A 137 5.56 -0.52 -13.73
N ALA A 138 5.69 -1.83 -13.49
CA ALA A 138 6.12 -2.79 -14.50
C ALA A 138 5.12 -2.85 -15.67
N LYS A 139 3.81 -2.90 -15.37
CA LYS A 139 2.74 -2.84 -16.37
C LYS A 139 2.75 -1.51 -17.14
N ILE A 140 3.01 -0.38 -16.49
CA ILE A 140 3.18 0.91 -17.20
C ILE A 140 4.36 0.84 -18.17
N VAL A 141 5.51 0.30 -17.76
CA VAL A 141 6.67 0.10 -18.65
C VAL A 141 6.29 -0.73 -19.87
N GLU A 142 5.50 -1.78 -19.70
CA GLU A 142 5.06 -2.65 -20.79
C GLU A 142 4.04 -1.98 -21.72
N THR A 143 3.09 -1.23 -21.18
CA THR A 143 1.84 -0.87 -21.88
C THR A 143 1.74 0.59 -22.32
N VAL A 144 2.50 1.51 -21.71
CA VAL A 144 2.41 2.94 -22.08
C VAL A 144 3.05 3.17 -23.46
N PRO A 145 2.44 3.96 -24.37
CA PRO A 145 2.96 4.13 -25.72
C PRO A 145 4.18 5.07 -25.83
N TRP A 146 4.54 5.80 -24.77
CA TRP A 146 5.54 6.86 -24.81
C TRP A 146 6.87 6.45 -24.17
N ILE A 147 7.97 6.65 -24.89
CA ILE A 147 9.30 6.26 -24.41
C ILE A 147 9.71 7.01 -23.13
N ASP A 148 9.38 8.30 -23.02
CA ASP A 148 9.66 9.11 -21.82
C ASP A 148 8.95 8.54 -20.57
N ALA A 149 7.73 8.02 -20.74
CA ALA A 149 6.98 7.40 -19.65
C ALA A 149 7.55 6.03 -19.28
N LYS A 150 7.96 5.22 -20.27
CA LYS A 150 8.64 3.94 -20.01
C LYS A 150 9.95 4.14 -19.24
N TYR A 151 10.75 5.15 -19.58
CA TYR A 151 11.98 5.47 -18.85
C TYR A 151 11.71 5.88 -17.41
N TYR A 152 10.74 6.78 -17.19
CA TYR A 152 10.40 7.19 -15.83
C TYR A 152 9.82 6.01 -15.02
N ALA A 153 8.85 5.27 -15.56
CA ALA A 153 8.26 4.13 -14.88
C ALA A 153 9.30 3.06 -14.54
N ALA A 154 10.31 2.83 -15.40
CA ALA A 154 11.39 1.90 -15.10
C ALA A 154 12.23 2.31 -13.88
N THR A 155 12.38 3.61 -13.62
CA THR A 155 13.00 4.07 -12.35
C THR A 155 12.10 3.78 -11.15
N GLN A 156 10.78 3.89 -11.31
CA GLN A 156 9.84 3.60 -10.24
C GLN A 156 9.78 2.09 -9.95
N VAL A 157 9.90 1.20 -10.95
CA VAL A 157 10.05 -0.26 -10.71
C VAL A 157 11.21 -0.54 -9.73
N VAL A 158 12.33 0.16 -9.88
CA VAL A 158 13.49 0.02 -8.97
C VAL A 158 13.19 0.64 -7.60
N ASP A 159 12.47 1.76 -7.55
CA ASP A 159 12.10 2.41 -6.30
C ASP A 159 11.13 1.53 -5.48
N GLU A 160 10.05 1.03 -6.07
CA GLU A 160 9.07 0.19 -5.38
C GLU A 160 9.66 -1.17 -4.96
N ALA A 161 10.56 -1.74 -5.76
CA ALA A 161 11.29 -2.94 -5.35
C ALA A 161 12.11 -2.72 -4.06
N ARG A 162 12.74 -1.54 -3.92
CA ARG A 162 13.49 -1.17 -2.71
C ARG A 162 12.56 -0.84 -1.55
N HIS A 163 11.40 -0.26 -1.79
CA HIS A 163 10.39 -0.07 -0.75
C HIS A 163 9.91 -1.41 -0.21
N VAL A 164 9.57 -2.37 -1.07
CA VAL A 164 9.22 -3.74 -0.66
C VAL A 164 10.32 -4.38 0.17
N GLU A 165 11.57 -4.30 -0.28
CA GLU A 165 12.74 -4.81 0.47
C GLU A 165 12.82 -4.19 1.88
N VAL A 166 12.76 -2.86 1.97
CA VAL A 166 12.96 -2.14 3.24
C VAL A 166 11.79 -2.32 4.19
N PHE A 167 10.54 -2.25 3.73
CA PHE A 167 9.39 -2.50 4.59
C PHE A 167 9.35 -3.94 5.06
N SER A 168 9.60 -4.92 4.18
CA SER A 168 9.65 -6.33 4.56
C SER A 168 10.71 -6.60 5.63
N ARG A 169 11.91 -6.03 5.44
CA ARG A 169 13.02 -6.14 6.41
C ARG A 169 12.67 -5.46 7.73
N TYR A 170 12.13 -4.25 7.71
CA TYR A 170 11.79 -3.51 8.92
C TYR A 170 10.70 -4.22 9.73
N ILE A 171 9.65 -4.70 9.08
CA ILE A 171 8.58 -5.47 9.71
C ILE A 171 9.13 -6.74 10.37
N THR A 172 10.03 -7.44 9.68
CA THR A 172 10.60 -8.70 10.19
C THR A 172 11.61 -8.47 11.32
N GLU A 173 12.57 -7.55 11.14
CA GLU A 173 13.69 -7.37 12.06
C GLU A 173 13.36 -6.46 13.25
N LYS A 174 12.43 -5.50 13.08
CA LYS A 174 12.13 -4.49 14.10
C LYS A 174 10.77 -4.65 14.75
N LEU A 175 9.80 -5.32 14.11
CA LEU A 175 8.42 -5.41 14.60
C LEU A 175 7.95 -6.84 14.94
N ASP A 176 8.83 -7.83 14.80
CA ASP A 176 8.54 -9.26 15.05
C ASP A 176 7.40 -9.82 14.17
N GLY A 177 7.34 -9.35 12.92
CA GLY A 177 6.37 -9.81 11.92
C GLY A 177 5.25 -8.81 11.63
N GLY A 178 4.40 -9.18 10.67
CA GLY A 178 3.39 -8.30 10.09
C GLY A 178 2.06 -8.98 9.83
N TYR A 179 1.18 -8.24 9.17
CA TYR A 179 -0.19 -8.63 8.88
C TYR A 179 -0.38 -8.93 7.39
N GLY A 180 -1.37 -9.78 7.10
CA GLY A 180 -1.82 -10.02 5.73
C GLY A 180 -2.39 -8.76 5.07
N ILE A 181 -2.49 -8.80 3.75
CA ILE A 181 -3.10 -7.73 2.97
C ILE A 181 -4.57 -7.52 3.39
N ASN A 182 -4.99 -6.27 3.45
CA ASN A 182 -6.38 -5.90 3.65
C ASN A 182 -7.20 -6.30 2.42
N THR A 183 -8.36 -6.92 2.62
CA THR A 183 -9.25 -7.38 1.54
C THR A 183 -9.56 -6.30 0.51
N HIS A 184 -9.82 -5.06 0.93
CA HIS A 184 -10.15 -3.97 0.01
C HIS A 184 -8.92 -3.48 -0.77
N LEU A 185 -7.75 -3.48 -0.14
CA LEU A 185 -6.49 -3.20 -0.84
C LEU A 185 -6.23 -4.27 -1.90
N GLY A 186 -6.37 -5.55 -1.55
CA GLY A 186 -6.21 -6.66 -2.51
C GLY A 186 -7.14 -6.52 -3.72
N VAL A 187 -8.44 -6.30 -3.48
CA VAL A 187 -9.42 -6.09 -4.57
C VAL A 187 -9.04 -4.88 -5.44
N LEU A 188 -8.60 -3.78 -4.84
CA LEU A 188 -8.17 -2.60 -5.59
C LEU A 188 -6.97 -2.92 -6.49
N LEU A 189 -5.97 -3.62 -5.97
CA LEU A 189 -4.79 -4.03 -6.75
C LEU A 189 -5.17 -4.98 -7.89
N ASP A 190 -6.05 -5.95 -7.63
CA ASP A 190 -6.56 -6.88 -8.64
C ASP A 190 -7.26 -6.13 -9.78
N ASP A 191 -8.16 -5.20 -9.45
CA ASP A 191 -8.92 -4.42 -10.43
C ASP A 191 -7.98 -3.59 -11.33
N ILE A 192 -6.95 -2.98 -10.74
CA ILE A 192 -5.97 -2.15 -11.47
C ILE A 192 -5.12 -3.00 -12.43
N ILE A 193 -4.65 -4.17 -12.00
CA ILE A 193 -3.84 -5.07 -12.84
C ILE A 193 -4.70 -5.73 -13.92
N ASN A 194 -5.97 -6.03 -13.62
CA ASN A 194 -6.89 -6.66 -14.58
C ASN A 194 -7.33 -5.71 -15.70
N ASP A 195 -7.40 -4.39 -15.45
CA ASP A 195 -7.80 -3.41 -16.46
C ASP A 195 -6.82 -3.40 -17.66
N SER A 196 -7.38 -3.45 -18.87
CA SER A 196 -6.62 -3.43 -20.12
C SER A 196 -6.03 -2.05 -20.47
N ARG A 197 -6.54 -0.98 -19.86
CA ARG A 197 -6.15 0.39 -20.20
C ARG A 197 -4.91 0.79 -19.38
N TRP A 198 -3.85 1.15 -20.09
CA TRP A 198 -2.58 1.57 -19.48
C TRP A 198 -2.73 2.81 -18.57
N ASP A 199 -3.71 3.68 -18.82
CA ASP A 199 -3.90 4.91 -18.05
C ASP A 199 -4.53 4.65 -16.68
N MET A 200 -5.34 3.60 -16.55
CA MET A 200 -5.90 3.17 -15.27
C MET A 200 -4.84 2.67 -14.30
N THR A 201 -3.75 2.10 -14.82
CA THR A 201 -2.62 1.62 -14.00
C THR A 201 -1.96 2.72 -13.19
N TYR A 202 -2.06 4.00 -13.61
CA TYR A 202 -1.58 5.13 -12.82
C TYR A 202 -2.37 5.38 -11.53
N LEU A 203 -3.56 4.78 -11.35
CA LEU A 203 -4.30 4.90 -10.08
C LEU A 203 -3.75 3.98 -8.98
N GLY A 204 -2.90 3.02 -9.35
CA GLY A 204 -2.14 2.18 -8.40
C GLY A 204 -0.79 2.77 -8.00
N MET A 205 -0.54 4.02 -8.39
CA MET A 205 0.67 4.82 -8.13
C MET A 205 0.31 6.10 -7.41
#